data_AF-A0A9Q9Z3D8-F1
#
_entry.id   AF-A0A9Q9Z3D8-F1
#
_cell.length_a   1.000
_cell.length_b   1.000
_cell.length_c   1.000
_cell.angle_alpha   90.00
_cell.angle_beta   90.00
_cell.angle_gamma   90.00
#
_symmetry.space_group_name_H-M   'P 1'
#
loop_
_entity.id
_entity.type
_entity.pdbx_description
1 polymer ?
#
loop_
_entity_poly.entity_id
_entity_poly.type
_entity_poly.pdbx_seq_one_letter_code
_entity_poly.pdbx_strand_id
1 'polypeptide(L)'
;MTEKTMTVTVAYGTTKHSITLTAQDGHAALLKDLCEALTEATGVPIPSQKVIFKGKPLKEMEEPLSSFGIKQGCKLMMIGKRNTPEEEAGLKKLKDIEKSVEQTVKKLEKVDGELAGLKNGFLAKELQAEALNKLDHRVKVAAEQFMKILEEIDGMNLPESLSDWRMKKKGLVKTVQLFGLSF
;
A
#
# COMPACT_ATOMS: atom_id res chain seq x y z
N MET A 1 -27.81 -26.33 2.15
CA MET A 1 -26.73 -25.33 2.30
C MET A 1 -27.38 -23.98 2.05
N THR A 2 -27.46 -23.11 3.05
CA THR A 2 -28.24 -21.86 2.96
C THR A 2 -27.28 -20.70 2.77
N GLU A 3 -27.07 -20.32 1.51
CA GLU A 3 -26.34 -19.11 1.13
C GLU A 3 -27.14 -17.90 1.62
N LYS A 4 -26.70 -17.29 2.73
CA LYS A 4 -27.40 -16.15 3.31
C LYS A 4 -26.86 -14.87 2.67
N THR A 5 -27.46 -14.50 1.55
CA THR A 5 -27.16 -13.25 0.85
C THR A 5 -27.87 -12.08 1.54
N MET A 6 -27.13 -11.00 1.81
CA MET A 6 -27.69 -9.79 2.39
C MET A 6 -27.45 -8.62 1.45
N THR A 7 -28.54 -8.07 0.91
CA THR A 7 -28.50 -6.84 0.11
C THR A 7 -28.76 -5.63 1.02
N VAL A 8 -27.94 -4.61 0.91
CA VAL A 8 -28.11 -3.32 1.60
C VAL A 8 -28.06 -2.17 0.60
N THR A 9 -28.82 -1.11 0.85
CA THR A 9 -28.86 0.06 -0.04
C THR A 9 -28.14 1.23 0.61
N VAL A 10 -27.06 1.69 0.00
CA VAL A 10 -26.24 2.79 0.51
C VAL A 10 -26.47 4.02 -0.36
N ALA A 11 -26.96 5.10 0.25
CA ALA A 11 -27.11 6.40 -0.39
C ALA A 11 -25.81 7.19 -0.29
N TYR A 12 -25.20 7.50 -1.43
CA TYR A 12 -23.98 8.29 -1.54
C TYR A 12 -24.26 9.55 -2.37
N GLY A 13 -24.30 10.71 -1.70
CA GLY A 13 -24.72 11.96 -2.34
C GLY A 13 -26.17 11.88 -2.85
N THR A 14 -26.34 11.96 -4.17
CA THR A 14 -27.65 11.85 -4.85
C THR A 14 -27.92 10.45 -5.42
N THR A 15 -26.94 9.55 -5.46
CA THR A 15 -27.07 8.20 -6.00
C THR A 15 -27.28 7.15 -4.91
N LYS A 16 -28.03 6.10 -5.21
CA LYS A 16 -28.24 4.94 -4.33
C LYS A 16 -27.54 3.75 -4.95
N HIS A 17 -26.65 3.11 -4.19
CA HIS A 17 -25.93 1.91 -4.58
C HIS A 17 -26.47 0.73 -3.78
N SER A 18 -26.99 -0.29 -4.46
CA SER A 18 -27.34 -1.55 -3.80
C SER A 18 -26.14 -2.47 -3.81
N ILE A 19 -25.67 -2.82 -2.62
CA ILE A 19 -24.54 -3.72 -2.41
C ILE A 19 -25.07 -5.04 -1.89
N THR A 20 -24.67 -6.14 -2.53
CA THR A 20 -25.04 -7.50 -2.12
C THR A 20 -23.82 -8.17 -1.53
N LEU A 21 -23.87 -8.49 -0.24
CA LEU A 21 -22.80 -9.19 0.47
C LEU A 21 -23.19 -10.67 0.62
N THR A 22 -22.26 -11.57 0.32
CA THR A 22 -22.43 -13.02 0.47
C THR A 22 -21.72 -13.46 1.74
N ALA A 23 -22.47 -13.71 2.81
CA ALA A 23 -21.90 -14.26 4.04
C ALA A 23 -21.73 -15.78 3.89
N GLN A 24 -20.48 -16.25 3.77
CA GLN A 24 -20.17 -17.67 3.87
C GLN A 24 -20.14 -18.09 5.36
N ASP A 25 -20.96 -19.09 5.69
CA ASP A 25 -21.02 -19.87 6.93
C ASP A 25 -20.79 -19.10 8.25
N GLY A 26 -21.88 -18.68 8.90
CA GLY A 26 -21.88 -18.26 10.31
C GLY A 26 -21.20 -16.94 10.65
N HIS A 27 -20.42 -16.35 9.74
CA HIS A 27 -19.78 -15.06 9.97
C HIS A 27 -20.67 -13.91 9.51
N ALA A 28 -21.04 -13.03 10.44
CA ALA A 28 -21.86 -11.88 10.12
C ALA A 28 -21.09 -10.94 9.18
N ALA A 29 -21.73 -10.50 8.09
CA ALA A 29 -21.13 -9.54 7.17
C ALA A 29 -20.58 -8.35 7.96
N LEU A 30 -19.28 -8.09 7.82
CA LEU A 30 -18.56 -7.09 8.58
C LEU A 30 -18.72 -5.72 7.91
N LEU A 31 -18.49 -4.66 8.69
CA LEU A 31 -18.42 -3.32 8.11
C LEU A 31 -17.32 -3.21 7.05
N LYS A 32 -16.19 -3.91 7.22
CA LYS A 32 -15.10 -3.97 6.24
C LYS A 32 -15.56 -4.49 4.86
N ASP A 33 -16.33 -5.59 4.83
CA ASP A 33 -16.82 -6.22 3.60
C ASP A 33 -17.77 -5.29 2.82
N LEU A 34 -18.65 -4.59 3.55
CA LEU A 34 -19.50 -3.55 2.99
C LEU A 34 -18.66 -2.39 2.40
N CYS A 35 -17.65 -1.93 3.13
CA CYS A 35 -16.79 -0.85 2.69
C CYS A 35 -15.95 -1.23 1.45
N GLU A 36 -15.48 -2.47 1.36
CA GLU A 36 -14.78 -3.01 0.18
C GLU A 36 -15.69 -3.01 -1.04
N ALA A 37 -16.91 -3.56 -0.92
CA ALA A 37 -17.87 -3.56 -2.01
C ALA A 37 -18.35 -2.14 -2.39
N LEU A 38 -18.44 -1.22 -1.42
CA LEU A 38 -18.69 0.19 -1.71
C LEU A 38 -17.50 0.86 -2.41
N THR A 39 -16.26 0.45 -2.09
CA THR A 39 -15.06 0.96 -2.75
C THR A 39 -15.09 0.56 -4.21
N GLU A 40 -15.44 -0.68 -4.52
CA GLU A 40 -15.60 -1.16 -5.89
C GLU A 40 -16.75 -0.46 -6.62
N ALA A 41 -17.90 -0.25 -5.96
CA ALA A 41 -19.07 0.37 -6.58
C ALA A 41 -18.98 1.90 -6.75
N THR A 42 -18.24 2.59 -5.88
CA THR A 42 -18.21 4.07 -5.81
C THR A 42 -16.84 4.70 -6.04
N GLY A 43 -15.76 3.93 -5.95
CA GLY A 43 -14.38 4.41 -6.01
C GLY A 43 -13.93 5.22 -4.79
N VAL A 44 -14.70 5.23 -3.71
CA VAL A 44 -14.33 5.87 -2.43
C VAL A 44 -13.51 4.88 -1.62
N PRO A 45 -12.26 5.17 -1.21
CA PRO A 45 -11.47 4.23 -0.42
C PRO A 45 -12.01 4.14 1.01
N ILE A 46 -12.00 2.93 1.59
CA ILE A 46 -12.45 2.60 2.96
C ILE A 46 -12.10 3.67 4.03
N PRO A 47 -10.86 4.18 4.17
CA PRO A 47 -10.53 5.20 5.18
C PRO A 47 -11.24 6.55 4.98
N SER A 48 -11.61 6.87 3.73
CA SER A 48 -12.38 8.06 3.38
C SER A 48 -13.90 7.80 3.33
N GLN A 49 -14.33 6.55 3.49
CA GLN A 49 -15.74 6.18 3.60
C GLN A 49 -16.22 6.38 5.03
N LYS A 50 -17.26 7.19 5.18
CA LYS A 50 -17.96 7.41 6.44
C LYS A 50 -19.39 6.92 6.28
N VAL A 51 -19.61 5.66 6.63
CA VAL A 51 -20.94 5.04 6.59
C VAL A 51 -21.73 5.51 7.81
N ILE A 52 -22.99 5.90 7.61
CA ILE A 52 -23.90 6.43 8.62
C ILE A 52 -25.17 5.61 8.56
N PHE A 53 -25.52 4.98 9.67
CA PHE A 53 -26.75 4.20 9.81
C PHE A 53 -27.58 4.75 10.96
N LYS A 54 -28.85 5.08 10.69
CA LYS A 54 -29.78 5.68 11.67
C LYS A 54 -29.19 6.86 12.45
N GLY A 55 -28.40 7.71 11.78
CA GLY A 55 -27.74 8.88 12.40
C GLY A 55 -26.45 8.58 13.18
N LYS A 56 -26.03 7.32 13.28
CA LYS A 56 -24.76 6.93 13.90
C LYS A 56 -23.70 6.63 12.83
N PRO A 57 -22.53 7.29 12.85
CA PRO A 57 -21.42 6.95 11.97
C PRO A 57 -20.78 5.63 12.42
N LEU A 58 -20.68 4.68 11.50
CA LEU A 58 -20.02 3.39 11.67
C LEU A 58 -18.53 3.58 11.39
N LYS A 59 -17.68 3.28 12.36
CA LYS A 59 -16.22 3.38 12.21
C LYS A 59 -15.49 2.06 12.51
N GLU A 60 -16.16 1.09 13.12
CA GLU A 60 -15.54 -0.16 13.56
C GLU A 60 -15.62 -1.20 12.45
N MET A 61 -14.53 -1.30 11.67
CA MET A 61 -14.43 -2.20 10.51
C MET A 61 -14.50 -3.68 10.89
N GLU A 62 -14.11 -4.01 12.13
CA GLU A 62 -14.09 -5.36 12.69
C GLU A 62 -15.42 -5.77 13.31
N GLU A 63 -16.38 -4.84 13.42
CA GLU A 63 -17.68 -5.12 14.02
C GLU A 63 -18.70 -5.56 12.95
N PRO A 64 -19.52 -6.58 13.22
CA PRO A 64 -20.52 -7.05 12.27
C PRO A 64 -21.64 -6.05 12.06
N LEU A 65 -22.15 -5.98 10.82
CA LEU A 65 -23.30 -5.15 10.45
C LEU A 65 -24.53 -5.42 11.34
N SER A 66 -24.68 -6.67 11.79
CA SER A 66 -25.71 -7.08 12.75
C SER A 66 -25.64 -6.34 14.09
N SER A 67 -24.45 -6.03 14.59
CA SER A 67 -24.24 -5.29 15.85
C SER A 67 -24.77 -3.86 15.73
N PHE A 68 -24.61 -3.27 14.54
CA PHE A 68 -25.19 -1.97 14.21
C PHE A 68 -26.69 -2.00 13.90
N GLY A 69 -27.31 -3.19 13.92
CA GLY A 69 -28.73 -3.39 13.62
C GLY A 69 -29.07 -3.32 12.13
N ILE A 70 -28.07 -3.55 11.27
CA ILE A 70 -28.23 -3.59 9.80
C ILE A 70 -28.71 -4.99 9.42
N LYS A 71 -29.78 -5.03 8.63
CA LYS A 71 -30.43 -6.25 8.13
C LYS A 71 -30.60 -6.16 6.61
N GLN A 72 -31.01 -7.26 6.00
CA GLN A 72 -31.38 -7.29 4.58
C GLN A 72 -32.39 -6.18 4.24
N GLY A 73 -32.12 -5.44 3.17
CA GLY A 73 -32.94 -4.32 2.70
C GLY A 73 -32.75 -3.02 3.48
N CYS A 74 -31.80 -2.94 4.42
CA CYS A 74 -31.56 -1.71 5.16
C CYS A 74 -30.96 -0.61 4.29
N LYS A 75 -31.37 0.63 4.58
CA LYS A 75 -30.87 1.83 3.94
C LYS A 75 -29.80 2.49 4.82
N LEU A 76 -28.61 2.65 4.27
CA LEU A 76 -27.50 3.38 4.88
C LEU A 76 -27.22 4.65 4.10
N MET A 77 -26.52 5.58 4.72
CA MET A 77 -25.89 6.71 4.03
C MET A 77 -24.38 6.53 4.06
N MET A 78 -23.70 6.94 3.01
CA MET A 78 -22.26 7.05 3.00
C MET A 78 -21.88 8.47 2.62
N ILE A 79 -20.91 9.01 3.35
CA ILE A 79 -20.24 10.26 3.00
C ILE A 79 -18.78 9.90 2.80
N GLY A 80 -18.18 10.34 1.71
CA GLY A 80 -16.77 10.09 1.46
C GLY A 80 -16.32 10.79 0.21
N LYS A 81 -15.02 11.09 0.13
CA LYS A 81 -14.41 11.65 -1.07
C LYS A 81 -13.94 10.49 -1.94
N ARG A 82 -14.39 10.44 -3.20
CA ARG A 82 -13.81 9.49 -4.16
C ARG A 82 -12.31 9.76 -4.26
N ASN A 83 -11.53 8.69 -4.38
CA ASN A 83 -10.14 8.85 -4.78
C ASN A 83 -10.12 9.54 -6.14
N THR A 84 -9.36 10.62 -6.27
CA THR A 84 -9.14 11.20 -7.59
C THR A 84 -8.30 10.23 -8.43
N PRO A 85 -8.40 10.27 -9.77
CA PRO A 85 -7.49 9.52 -10.64
C PRO A 85 -6.01 9.81 -10.33
N GLU A 86 -5.72 10.97 -9.74
CA GLU A 86 -4.41 11.39 -9.26
C GLU A 86 -3.93 10.55 -8.06
N GLU A 87 -4.81 10.22 -7.11
CA GLU A 87 -4.48 9.38 -5.96
C GLU A 87 -4.29 7.90 -6.36
N GLU A 88 -5.13 7.37 -7.26
CA GLU A 88 -4.95 6.02 -7.84
C GLU A 88 -3.62 5.91 -8.60
N ALA A 89 -3.28 6.93 -9.39
CA ALA A 89 -2.00 7.00 -10.08
C ALA A 89 -0.84 7.05 -9.08
N GLY A 90 -0.97 7.81 -8.00
CA GLY A 90 0.01 7.84 -6.92
C GLY A 90 0.17 6.51 -6.18
N LEU A 91 -0.92 5.79 -5.91
CA LEU A 91 -0.89 4.47 -5.28
C LEU A 91 -0.21 3.43 -6.18
N LYS A 92 -0.49 3.47 -7.48
CA LYS A 92 0.16 2.61 -8.47
C LYS A 92 1.66 2.92 -8.58
N LYS A 93 2.02 4.20 -8.64
CA LYS A 93 3.42 4.65 -8.62
C LYS A 93 4.14 4.22 -7.34
N LEU A 94 3.48 4.32 -6.19
CA LEU A 94 4.03 3.87 -4.90
C LEU A 94 4.38 2.38 -4.93
N LYS A 95 3.49 1.53 -5.45
CA LYS A 95 3.76 0.09 -5.60
C LYS A 95 4.95 -0.17 -6.52
N ASP A 96 5.11 0.63 -7.57
CA ASP A 96 6.22 0.52 -8.51
C ASP A 96 7.56 0.94 -7.88
N ILE A 97 7.57 2.05 -7.15
CA ILE A 97 8.71 2.50 -6.33
C ILE A 97 9.10 1.41 -5.33
N GLU A 98 8.14 0.86 -4.59
CA GLU A 98 8.41 -0.12 -3.54
C GLU A 98 9.08 -1.38 -4.13
N LYS A 99 8.61 -1.81 -5.30
CA LYS A 99 9.22 -2.89 -6.07
C LYS A 99 10.63 -2.54 -6.57
N SER A 100 10.83 -1.30 -7.04
CA SER A 100 12.14 -0.83 -7.49
C SER A 100 13.16 -0.74 -6.34
N VAL A 101 12.74 -0.32 -5.15
CA VAL A 101 13.59 -0.32 -3.96
C VAL A 101 13.97 -1.75 -3.58
N GLU A 102 13.00 -2.68 -3.51
CA GLU A 102 13.29 -4.08 -3.18
C GLU A 102 14.28 -4.71 -4.18
N GLN A 103 14.11 -4.45 -5.48
CA GLN A 103 15.04 -4.92 -6.50
C GLN A 103 16.44 -4.32 -6.34
N THR A 104 16.54 -3.04 -5.98
CA THR A 104 17.82 -2.36 -5.79
C THR A 104 18.53 -2.87 -4.53
N VAL A 105 17.80 -3.11 -3.45
CA VAL A 105 18.32 -3.77 -2.23
C VAL A 105 18.84 -5.17 -2.56
N LYS A 106 18.07 -6.00 -3.28
CA LYS A 106 18.51 -7.35 -3.68
C LYS A 106 19.79 -7.33 -4.53
N LYS A 107 20.00 -6.30 -5.36
CA LYS A 107 21.27 -6.13 -6.10
C LYS A 107 22.41 -5.79 -5.14
N LEU A 108 22.18 -4.93 -4.17
CA LEU A 108 23.16 -4.55 -3.16
C LEU A 108 23.55 -5.73 -2.27
N GLU A 109 22.59 -6.55 -1.84
CA GLU A 109 22.86 -7.78 -1.05
C GLU A 109 23.71 -8.79 -1.82
N LYS A 110 23.51 -8.93 -3.14
CA LYS A 110 24.39 -9.76 -3.99
C LYS A 110 25.82 -9.21 -4.02
N VAL A 111 25.97 -7.90 -4.18
CA VAL A 111 27.27 -7.22 -4.17
C VAL A 111 27.96 -7.39 -2.80
N ASP A 112 27.22 -7.29 -1.70
CA ASP A 112 27.74 -7.53 -0.35
C ASP A 112 28.20 -8.99 -0.17
N GLY A 113 27.40 -9.97 -0.64
CA GLY A 113 27.79 -11.38 -0.62
C GLY A 113 29.03 -11.68 -1.47
N GLU A 114 29.14 -11.09 -2.66
CA GLU A 114 30.33 -11.18 -3.52
C GLU A 114 31.56 -10.53 -2.83
N LEU A 115 31.39 -9.39 -2.16
CA LEU A 115 32.45 -8.70 -1.41
C LEU A 115 32.91 -9.52 -0.20
N ALA A 116 31.98 -10.11 0.56
CA ALA A 116 32.29 -11.00 1.68
C ALA A 116 33.03 -12.26 1.22
N GLY A 117 32.60 -12.84 0.09
CA GLY A 117 33.29 -13.96 -0.55
C GLY A 117 34.70 -13.60 -1.00
N LEU A 118 34.89 -12.40 -1.56
CA LEU A 118 36.20 -11.89 -1.96
C LEU A 118 37.13 -11.65 -0.77
N LYS A 119 36.60 -11.11 0.33
CA LYS A 119 37.33 -10.85 1.58
C LYS A 119 37.78 -12.13 2.28
N ASN A 120 36.97 -13.19 2.22
CA ASN A 120 37.28 -14.49 2.81
C ASN A 120 37.98 -15.45 1.84
N GLY A 121 38.13 -15.07 0.57
CA GLY A 121 38.69 -15.91 -0.50
C GLY A 121 40.20 -15.74 -0.68
N PHE A 122 40.86 -16.80 -1.18
CA PHE A 122 42.31 -16.85 -1.45
C PHE A 122 42.71 -16.27 -2.83
N LEU A 123 41.98 -15.28 -3.34
CA LEU A 123 42.29 -14.65 -4.63
C LEU A 123 43.61 -13.85 -4.55
N ALA A 124 44.39 -13.88 -5.63
CA ALA A 124 45.61 -13.07 -5.74
C ALA A 124 45.28 -11.57 -5.63
N LYS A 125 46.16 -10.78 -5.00
CA LYS A 125 45.92 -9.35 -4.72
C LYS A 125 45.52 -8.52 -5.94
N GLU A 126 46.06 -8.84 -7.11
CA GLU A 126 45.76 -8.15 -8.37
C GLU A 126 44.32 -8.45 -8.86
N LEU A 127 43.87 -9.70 -8.73
CA LEU A 127 42.50 -10.11 -9.04
C LEU A 127 41.50 -9.60 -7.98
N GLN A 128 41.92 -9.48 -6.72
CA GLN A 128 41.11 -8.87 -5.67
C GLN A 128 40.85 -7.38 -5.95
N ALA A 129 41.87 -6.62 -6.35
CA ALA A 129 41.73 -5.22 -6.69
C ALA A 129 40.78 -4.99 -7.86
N GLU A 130 40.85 -5.83 -8.91
CA GLU A 130 39.93 -5.74 -10.04
C GLU A 130 38.48 -6.09 -9.64
N ALA A 131 38.29 -7.13 -8.83
CA ALA A 131 36.98 -7.52 -8.34
C ALA A 131 36.38 -6.46 -7.40
N LEU A 132 37.17 -5.87 -6.51
CA LEU A 132 36.78 -4.73 -5.67
C LEU A 132 36.35 -3.53 -6.51
N ASN A 133 37.08 -3.20 -7.58
CA ASN A 133 36.74 -2.10 -8.46
C ASN A 133 35.41 -2.35 -9.21
N LYS A 134 35.15 -3.58 -9.63
CA LYS A 134 33.86 -3.98 -10.22
C LYS A 134 32.71 -3.90 -9.21
N LEU A 135 32.94 -4.30 -7.96
CA LEU A 135 31.97 -4.20 -6.87
C LEU A 135 31.68 -2.74 -6.52
N ASP A 136 32.71 -1.90 -6.37
CA ASP A 136 32.60 -0.46 -6.14
C ASP A 136 31.75 0.23 -7.23
N HIS A 137 32.02 -0.06 -8.51
CA HIS A 137 31.19 0.46 -9.60
C HIS A 137 29.72 0.02 -9.46
N ARG A 138 29.46 -1.24 -9.08
CA ARG A 138 28.09 -1.74 -8.88
C ARG A 138 27.40 -1.07 -7.69
N VAL A 139 28.12 -0.80 -6.60
CA VAL A 139 27.60 -0.03 -5.46
C VAL A 139 27.24 1.38 -5.90
N LYS A 140 28.12 2.08 -6.63
CA LYS A 140 27.86 3.43 -7.15
C LYS A 140 26.64 3.49 -8.07
N VAL A 141 26.49 2.52 -8.96
CA VAL A 141 25.29 2.41 -9.81
C VAL A 141 24.04 2.18 -8.97
N ALA A 142 24.08 1.33 -7.94
CA ALA A 142 22.95 1.10 -7.06
C ALA A 142 22.60 2.36 -6.24
N ALA A 143 23.59 3.10 -5.76
CA ALA A 143 23.41 4.38 -5.08
C ALA A 143 22.72 5.40 -5.99
N GLU A 144 23.14 5.52 -7.25
CA GLU A 144 22.50 6.41 -8.22
C GLU A 144 21.05 5.99 -8.53
N GLN A 145 20.77 4.69 -8.60
CA GLN A 145 19.40 4.17 -8.74
C GLN A 145 18.53 4.55 -7.53
N PHE A 146 19.05 4.42 -6.32
CA PHE A 146 18.34 4.85 -5.13
C PHE A 146 18.08 6.37 -5.11
N MET A 147 19.04 7.16 -5.62
CA MET A 147 18.88 8.62 -5.71
C MET A 147 17.77 9.01 -6.70
N LYS A 148 17.71 8.36 -7.87
CA LYS A 148 16.61 8.53 -8.83
C LYS A 148 15.25 8.16 -8.24
N ILE A 149 15.20 7.08 -7.46
CA ILE A 149 13.97 6.66 -6.76
C ILE A 149 13.56 7.70 -5.72
N LEU A 150 14.51 8.27 -4.98
CA LEU A 150 14.25 9.37 -4.04
C LEU A 150 13.67 10.60 -4.74
N GLU A 151 14.27 11.03 -5.85
CA GLU A 151 13.77 12.15 -6.65
C GLU A 151 12.35 11.91 -7.13
N GLU A 152 12.02 10.68 -7.56
CA GLU A 152 10.67 10.31 -7.98
C GLU A 152 9.67 10.38 -6.82
N ILE A 153 10.07 9.93 -5.62
CA ILE A 153 9.27 10.01 -4.39
C ILE A 153 9.06 11.47 -3.94
N ASP A 154 10.05 12.34 -4.13
CA ASP A 154 9.95 13.76 -3.82
C ASP A 154 9.12 14.54 -4.83
N GLY A 155 9.10 14.12 -6.09
CA GLY A 155 8.21 14.66 -7.12
C GLY A 155 6.74 14.26 -6.95
N MET A 156 6.42 13.29 -6.09
CA MET A 156 5.04 12.89 -5.82
C MET A 156 4.38 13.82 -4.79
N ASN A 157 3.53 14.72 -5.29
CA ASN A 157 2.59 15.46 -4.47
C ASN A 157 1.36 14.60 -4.22
N LEU A 158 1.25 14.02 -3.02
CA LEU A 158 0.06 13.29 -2.60
C LEU A 158 -0.68 14.05 -1.50
N PRO A 159 -2.02 14.03 -1.50
CA PRO A 159 -2.81 14.79 -0.54
C PRO A 159 -2.63 14.25 0.89
N GLU A 160 -2.85 15.14 1.85
CA GLU A 160 -2.56 14.96 3.28
C GLU A 160 -3.30 13.77 3.94
N SER A 161 -4.29 13.20 3.25
CA SER A 161 -5.14 12.10 3.71
C SER A 161 -4.41 10.75 3.80
N LEU A 162 -3.25 10.58 3.15
CA LEU A 162 -2.48 9.34 3.15
C LEU A 162 -1.37 9.39 4.22
N SER A 163 -1.75 9.27 5.50
CA SER A 163 -0.81 9.18 6.63
C SER A 163 0.20 8.04 6.47
N ASP A 164 -0.25 6.89 5.95
CA ASP A 164 0.59 5.73 5.64
C ASP A 164 1.67 6.05 4.59
N TRP A 165 1.35 6.91 3.62
CA TRP A 165 2.29 7.32 2.58
C TRP A 165 3.45 8.13 3.15
N ARG A 166 3.19 9.07 4.07
CA ARG A 166 4.26 9.83 4.74
C ARG A 166 5.19 8.93 5.55
N MET A 167 4.61 7.95 6.26
CA MET A 167 5.38 7.04 7.09
C MET A 167 6.27 6.13 6.22
N LYS A 168 5.73 5.64 5.09
CA LYS A 168 6.45 4.77 4.15
C LYS A 168 7.51 5.52 3.34
N LYS A 169 7.20 6.74 2.85
CA LYS A 169 8.17 7.67 2.24
C LYS A 169 9.33 7.94 3.20
N LYS A 170 9.04 8.29 4.46
CA LYS A 170 10.07 8.57 5.46
C LYS A 170 10.93 7.33 5.78
N GLY A 171 10.32 6.14 5.79
CA GLY A 171 11.04 4.86 5.92
C GLY A 171 11.99 4.60 4.75
N LEU A 172 11.49 4.75 3.51
CA LEU A 172 12.29 4.58 2.30
C LEU A 172 13.44 5.57 2.23
N VAL A 173 13.17 6.84 2.54
CA VAL A 173 14.20 7.90 2.56
C VAL A 173 15.28 7.56 3.57
N LYS A 174 14.91 7.10 4.78
CA LYS A 174 15.88 6.65 5.76
C LYS A 174 16.71 5.47 5.26
N THR A 175 16.08 4.46 4.65
CA THR A 175 16.80 3.30 4.11
C THR A 175 17.78 3.73 3.03
N VAL A 176 17.35 4.56 2.06
CA VAL A 176 18.22 5.07 1.01
C VAL A 176 19.36 5.93 1.58
N GLN A 177 19.07 6.83 2.52
CA GLN A 177 20.11 7.63 3.17
C GLN A 177 21.11 6.76 3.94
N LEU A 178 20.65 5.71 4.60
CA LEU A 178 21.50 4.79 5.35
C LEU A 178 22.41 3.96 4.43
N PHE A 179 21.91 3.55 3.26
CA PHE A 179 22.72 2.83 2.26
C PHE A 179 23.57 3.76 1.37
N GLY A 180 23.14 5.01 1.14
CA GLY A 180 23.80 5.96 0.24
C GLY A 180 24.87 6.83 0.90
N LEU A 181 24.84 7.03 2.23
CA LEU A 181 25.87 7.78 2.97
C LEU A 181 26.91 6.89 3.67
N SER A 182 26.71 5.57 3.68
CA SER A 182 27.65 4.62 4.31
C SER A 182 28.74 4.09 3.37
N PHE A 183 28.76 4.50 2.10
CA PHE A 183 29.79 4.13 1.13
C PHE A 183 30.60 5.35 0.68
#